data_AF-A0A8I2ZN48-F1
#
_entry.id   AF-A0A8I2ZN48-F1
#
_cell.length_a   1.000
_cell.length_b   1.000
_cell.length_c   1.000
_cell.angle_alpha   90.00
_cell.angle_beta   90.00
_cell.angle_gamma   90.00
#
_symmetry.space_group_name_H-M   'P 1'
#
loop_
_entity.id
_entity.type
_entity.pdbx_description
1 polymer ?
#
loop_
_entity_poly.entity_id
_entity_poly.type
_entity_poly.pdbx_seq_one_letter_code
_entity_poly.pdbx_strand_id
1 'polypeptide(L)'
;MQITRFLLTLAAGLQVCNAAAVDTRQTDITTRPEWVSDSQFNAAILTTHNQYRRQHQGAPLKWGVDLKWDATLATAAKKYLDSKGTGKNQCPPFAHSGGPYGENLAIGYGTPTAAAKAWGDERAKYDFQKAVFSPATGHFTQMVWRDTQKIGCARKYCTSGAGIKGWYLACEYFPRGNIIGRFKDGVKIGTYKPPKKI
;
A
#
# COMPACT_ATOMS: atom_id res chain seq x y z
N MET A 1 26.99 82.59 -14.39
CA MET A 1 25.68 82.02 -14.06
C MET A 1 25.65 80.60 -14.62
N GLN A 2 25.50 79.61 -13.73
CA GLN A 2 25.28 78.15 -13.88
C GLN A 2 25.51 77.48 -15.27
N ILE A 3 26.45 76.52 -15.39
CA ILE A 3 26.26 75.06 -15.20
C ILE A 3 25.22 74.54 -16.22
N THR A 4 25.50 73.58 -17.10
CA THR A 4 25.37 72.14 -16.76
C THR A 4 25.94 71.25 -17.87
N ARG A 5 26.85 70.35 -17.49
CA ARG A 5 27.28 69.19 -18.28
C ARG A 5 26.21 68.11 -18.18
N PHE A 6 25.72 67.62 -19.31
CA PHE A 6 24.90 66.40 -19.34
C PHE A 6 25.80 65.18 -19.13
N LEU A 7 25.67 64.54 -17.96
CA LEU A 7 26.21 63.21 -17.69
C LEU A 7 25.11 62.19 -17.96
N LEU A 8 25.44 61.19 -18.79
CA LEU A 8 24.68 59.96 -18.95
C LEU A 8 24.59 59.21 -17.61
N THR A 9 23.39 58.74 -17.26
CA THR A 9 23.23 57.56 -16.42
C THR A 9 22.26 56.60 -17.10
N LEU A 10 22.79 55.50 -17.62
CA LEU A 10 22.04 54.32 -18.03
C LEU A 10 21.53 53.63 -16.76
N ALA A 11 20.21 53.64 -16.50
CA ALA A 11 19.62 52.84 -15.44
C ALA A 11 19.41 51.41 -15.98
N ALA A 12 20.26 50.47 -15.55
CA ALA A 12 20.04 49.05 -15.78
C ALA A 12 18.84 48.61 -14.92
N GLY A 13 17.71 48.29 -15.54
CA GLY A 13 16.57 47.69 -14.87
C GLY A 13 16.92 46.26 -14.45
N LEU A 14 17.10 46.02 -13.15
CA LEU A 14 17.10 44.66 -12.61
C LEU A 14 15.66 44.14 -12.64
N GLN A 15 15.41 43.21 -13.57
CA GLN A 15 14.25 42.32 -13.53
C GLN A 15 14.44 41.40 -12.30
N VAL A 16 13.66 41.61 -11.23
CA VAL A 16 13.60 40.64 -10.14
C VAL A 16 12.74 39.48 -10.64
N CYS A 17 13.38 38.41 -11.11
CA CYS A 17 12.69 37.14 -11.30
C CYS A 17 12.27 36.64 -9.92
N ASN A 18 10.99 36.80 -9.56
CA ASN A 18 10.44 36.11 -8.40
C ASN A 18 10.52 34.60 -8.68
N ALA A 19 11.50 33.93 -8.09
CA ALA A 19 11.45 32.49 -7.92
C ALA A 19 10.27 32.20 -7.00
N ALA A 20 9.19 31.63 -7.55
CA ALA A 20 8.14 31.06 -6.72
C ALA A 20 8.81 30.07 -5.76
N ALA A 21 8.69 30.32 -4.45
CA ALA A 21 9.20 29.41 -3.45
C ALA A 21 8.57 28.04 -3.67
N VAL A 22 9.40 27.03 -3.94
CA VAL A 22 8.98 25.64 -3.91
C VAL A 22 8.53 25.37 -2.48
N ASP A 23 7.23 25.18 -2.26
CA ASP A 23 6.67 24.77 -0.98
C ASP A 23 7.20 23.36 -0.64
N THR A 24 8.30 23.30 0.10
CA THR A 24 8.93 22.07 0.59
C THR A 24 8.16 21.42 1.75
N ARG A 25 6.84 21.61 1.85
CA ARG A 25 6.00 20.79 2.73
C ARG A 25 5.95 19.37 2.20
N GLN A 26 6.99 18.61 2.56
CA GLN A 26 6.92 17.17 2.74
C GLN A 26 5.68 16.91 3.61
N THR A 27 4.57 16.51 2.98
CA THR A 27 3.34 16.24 3.70
C THR A 27 3.63 15.21 4.78
N ASP A 28 3.39 15.58 6.04
CA ASP A 28 3.58 14.67 7.17
C ASP A 28 2.80 13.40 6.87
N ILE A 29 3.51 12.29 6.80
CA ILE A 29 2.94 10.97 6.50
C ILE A 29 1.80 10.63 7.48
N THR A 30 1.81 11.17 8.70
CA THR A 30 0.79 10.96 9.72
C THR A 30 -0.55 11.61 9.37
N THR A 31 -0.57 12.64 8.51
CA THR A 31 -1.79 13.39 8.16
C THR A 31 -2.23 13.15 6.73
N ARG A 32 -1.59 12.22 6.00
CA ARG A 32 -1.95 11.93 4.61
C ARG A 32 -3.39 11.43 4.51
N PRO A 33 -4.22 12.02 3.63
CA PRO A 33 -5.63 11.68 3.49
C PRO A 33 -5.90 10.18 3.31
N GLU A 34 -5.08 9.46 2.54
CA GLU A 34 -5.24 8.02 2.31
C GLU A 34 -5.01 7.17 3.57
N TRP A 35 -4.28 7.69 4.56
CA TRP A 35 -4.12 7.04 5.86
C TRP A 35 -5.16 7.49 6.88
N VAL A 36 -5.66 8.72 6.84
CA VAL A 36 -6.55 9.24 7.91
C VAL A 36 -8.03 9.19 7.55
N SER A 37 -8.39 9.18 6.26
CA SER A 37 -9.77 9.05 5.80
C SER A 37 -10.15 7.61 5.53
N ASP A 38 -11.21 7.11 6.15
CA ASP A 38 -11.69 5.74 5.94
C ASP A 38 -12.12 5.48 4.49
N SER A 39 -12.80 6.43 3.84
CA SER A 39 -13.23 6.25 2.45
C SER A 39 -12.03 6.15 1.50
N GLN A 40 -11.03 7.02 1.66
CA GLN A 40 -9.83 7.01 0.83
C GLN A 40 -8.95 5.80 1.12
N PHE A 41 -8.83 5.40 2.39
CA PHE A 41 -8.11 4.18 2.77
C PHE A 41 -8.73 2.94 2.15
N ASN A 42 -10.05 2.75 2.33
CA ASN A 42 -10.77 1.59 1.81
C ASN A 42 -10.67 1.53 0.28
N ALA A 43 -10.82 2.68 -0.39
CA ALA A 43 -10.66 2.79 -1.83
C ALA A 43 -9.23 2.44 -2.28
N ALA A 44 -8.20 3.00 -1.64
CA ALA A 44 -6.80 2.72 -1.98
C ALA A 44 -6.48 1.23 -1.87
N ILE A 45 -6.94 0.56 -0.81
CA ILE A 45 -6.77 -0.88 -0.61
C ILE A 45 -7.52 -1.67 -1.70
N LEU A 46 -8.83 -1.46 -1.86
CA LEU A 46 -9.64 -2.23 -2.82
C LEU A 46 -9.17 -2.03 -4.26
N THR A 47 -8.92 -0.79 -4.66
CA THR A 47 -8.48 -0.47 -6.03
C THR A 47 -7.16 -1.17 -6.33
N THR A 48 -6.18 -1.09 -5.43
CA THR A 48 -4.87 -1.73 -5.65
C THR A 48 -5.02 -3.25 -5.71
N HIS A 49 -5.72 -3.87 -4.76
CA HIS A 49 -5.93 -5.32 -4.75
C HIS A 49 -6.65 -5.81 -6.02
N ASN A 50 -7.72 -5.12 -6.41
CA ASN A 50 -8.54 -5.52 -7.54
C ASN A 50 -7.82 -5.29 -8.88
N GLN A 51 -6.90 -4.32 -8.97
CA GLN A 51 -6.00 -4.19 -10.12
C GLN A 51 -5.12 -5.44 -10.31
N TYR A 52 -4.46 -5.94 -9.26
CA TYR A 52 -3.67 -7.18 -9.35
C TYR A 52 -4.57 -8.38 -9.62
N ARG A 53 -5.72 -8.51 -8.95
CA ARG A 53 -6.64 -9.64 -9.16
C ARG A 53 -7.14 -9.73 -10.60
N ARG A 54 -7.52 -8.60 -11.21
CA ARG A 54 -7.92 -8.56 -12.64
C ARG A 54 -6.80 -8.95 -13.60
N GLN A 55 -5.54 -8.67 -13.25
CA GLN A 55 -4.39 -9.11 -14.05
C GLN A 55 -4.12 -10.61 -13.92
N HIS A 56 -4.46 -11.22 -12.78
CA HIS A 56 -4.09 -12.61 -12.50
C HIS A 56 -5.24 -13.62 -12.71
N GLN A 57 -6.51 -13.23 -12.60
CA GLN A 57 -7.65 -14.16 -12.65
C GLN A 57 -8.21 -14.43 -14.06
N GLY A 58 -7.48 -14.03 -15.10
CA GLY A 58 -7.71 -14.44 -16.49
C GLY A 58 -8.88 -13.75 -17.18
N ALA A 59 -8.82 -13.69 -18.52
CA ALA A 59 -9.91 -13.22 -19.36
C ALA A 59 -10.79 -14.42 -19.81
N PRO A 60 -12.10 -14.21 -20.03
CA PRO A 60 -12.83 -13.03 -19.60
C PRO A 60 -12.89 -12.97 -18.06
N LEU A 61 -12.79 -11.75 -17.51
CA LEU A 61 -12.94 -11.52 -16.07
C LEU A 61 -14.24 -12.18 -15.62
N LYS A 62 -14.15 -13.28 -14.88
CA LYS A 62 -15.33 -13.96 -14.36
C LYS A 62 -16.00 -13.06 -13.32
N TRP A 63 -17.32 -13.18 -13.15
CA TRP A 63 -17.99 -12.59 -12.01
C TRP A 63 -17.31 -13.03 -10.70
N GLY A 64 -17.07 -12.09 -9.78
CA GLY A 64 -16.44 -12.37 -8.48
C GLY A 64 -14.92 -12.20 -8.42
N VAL A 65 -14.28 -11.61 -9.45
CA VAL A 65 -12.84 -11.28 -9.41
C VAL A 65 -12.53 -10.22 -8.35
N ASP A 66 -13.33 -9.16 -8.27
CA ASP A 66 -13.06 -8.05 -7.35
C ASP A 66 -13.42 -8.42 -5.89
N LEU A 67 -12.51 -8.11 -4.97
CA LEU A 67 -12.78 -8.22 -3.53
C LEU A 67 -13.82 -7.18 -3.11
N LYS A 68 -14.64 -7.57 -2.14
CA LYS A 68 -15.57 -6.68 -1.44
C LYS A 68 -15.01 -6.32 -0.07
N TRP A 69 -15.20 -5.06 0.34
CA TRP A 69 -14.90 -4.67 1.71
C TRP A 69 -15.80 -5.40 2.69
N ASP A 70 -15.24 -5.86 3.81
CA ASP A 70 -15.97 -6.50 4.89
C ASP A 70 -15.60 -5.86 6.24
N ALA A 71 -16.60 -5.29 6.91
CA ALA A 71 -16.41 -4.57 8.16
C ALA A 71 -16.01 -5.50 9.33
N THR A 72 -16.40 -6.78 9.30
CA THR A 72 -16.01 -7.77 10.31
C THR A 72 -14.52 -8.06 10.20
N LEU A 73 -14.00 -8.23 8.97
CA LEU A 73 -12.57 -8.40 8.72
C LEU A 73 -11.76 -7.16 9.14
N ALA A 74 -12.26 -5.95 8.81
CA ALA A 74 -11.61 -4.70 9.24
C ALA A 74 -11.58 -4.56 10.77
N THR A 75 -12.64 -5.00 11.46
CA THR A 75 -12.71 -5.03 12.92
C THR A 75 -11.71 -6.02 13.52
N ALA A 76 -11.54 -7.20 12.91
CA ALA A 76 -10.52 -8.17 13.33
C ALA A 76 -9.09 -7.60 13.18
N ALA A 77 -8.78 -7.00 12.03
CA ALA A 77 -7.50 -6.33 11.79
C ALA A 77 -7.24 -5.23 12.83
N LYS A 78 -8.26 -4.42 13.14
CA LYS A 78 -8.16 -3.35 14.14
C LYS A 78 -7.90 -3.90 15.54
N LYS A 79 -8.65 -4.94 15.94
CA LYS A 79 -8.45 -5.62 17.23
C LYS A 79 -7.03 -6.14 17.36
N TYR A 80 -6.44 -6.69 16.30
CA TYR A 80 -5.05 -7.10 16.29
C TYR A 80 -4.09 -5.92 16.51
N LEU A 81 -4.22 -4.84 15.73
CA LEU A 81 -3.36 -3.64 15.88
C LEU A 81 -3.50 -2.94 17.24
N ASP A 82 -4.62 -3.14 17.93
CA ASP A 82 -4.88 -2.63 19.28
C ASP A 82 -4.57 -3.64 20.40
N SER A 83 -4.14 -4.87 20.06
CA SER A 83 -3.99 -5.97 21.04
C SER A 83 -2.83 -5.79 22.02
N LYS A 84 -1.90 -4.87 21.75
CA LYS A 84 -0.72 -4.63 22.58
C LYS A 84 -0.47 -3.14 22.76
N GLY A 85 -0.63 -2.69 24.01
CA GLY A 85 -0.24 -1.37 24.48
C GLY A 85 -1.39 -0.56 25.08
N THR A 86 -1.12 0.15 26.16
CA THR A 86 -2.05 1.11 26.77
C THR A 86 -1.91 2.51 26.13
N GLY A 87 -0.87 2.73 25.34
CA GLY A 87 -0.59 3.99 24.66
C GLY A 87 -1.17 4.06 23.23
N LYS A 88 -1.66 5.24 22.84
CA LYS A 88 -2.29 5.53 21.53
C LYS A 88 -1.49 5.04 20.31
N ASN A 89 -0.16 5.09 20.37
CA ASN A 89 0.75 4.76 19.26
C ASN A 89 1.63 3.52 19.54
N GLN A 90 1.29 2.73 20.55
CA GLN A 90 1.94 1.46 20.83
C GLN A 90 1.24 0.36 20.04
N CYS A 91 2.03 -0.46 19.35
CA CYS A 91 1.54 -1.49 18.45
C CYS A 91 2.05 -2.88 18.85
N PRO A 92 1.40 -3.97 18.40
CA PRO A 92 1.96 -5.30 18.53
C PRO A 92 3.28 -5.42 17.74
N PRO A 93 4.11 -6.42 18.07
CA PRO A 93 5.24 -6.80 17.23
C PRO A 93 4.81 -7.04 15.79
N PHE A 94 5.72 -6.83 14.84
CA PHE A 94 5.46 -7.16 13.44
C PHE A 94 5.45 -8.68 13.22
N ALA A 95 4.30 -9.31 13.48
CA ALA A 95 4.10 -10.75 13.44
C ALA A 95 2.63 -11.07 13.16
N HIS A 96 2.36 -12.19 12.50
CA HIS A 96 0.97 -12.57 12.17
C HIS A 96 0.08 -12.72 13.41
N SER A 97 -1.19 -12.31 13.31
CA SER A 97 -2.15 -12.35 14.44
C SER A 97 -2.49 -13.77 14.91
N GLY A 98 -2.30 -14.77 14.05
CA GLY A 98 -2.75 -16.15 14.28
C GLY A 98 -4.28 -16.32 14.19
N GLY A 99 -4.99 -15.30 13.71
CA GLY A 99 -6.44 -15.33 13.53
C GLY A 99 -6.91 -16.34 12.48
N PRO A 100 -8.24 -16.51 12.29
CA PRO A 100 -8.80 -17.50 11.36
C PRO A 100 -8.81 -17.05 9.88
N TYR A 101 -8.48 -15.79 9.61
CA TYR A 101 -8.51 -15.20 8.26
C TYR A 101 -7.14 -15.31 7.57
N GLY A 102 -7.09 -15.08 6.27
CA GLY A 102 -5.80 -14.84 5.60
C GLY A 102 -5.31 -13.46 6.03
N GLU A 103 -4.00 -13.22 6.07
CA GLU A 103 -3.47 -11.97 6.62
C GLU A 103 -2.25 -11.47 5.85
N ASN A 104 -2.22 -10.17 5.55
CA ASN A 104 -1.04 -9.46 5.09
C ASN A 104 -0.72 -8.31 6.03
N LEU A 105 0.57 -8.12 6.32
CA LEU A 105 1.10 -7.10 7.22
C LEU A 105 2.13 -6.23 6.51
N ALA A 106 2.10 -4.93 6.76
CA ALA A 106 3.06 -3.98 6.22
C ALA A 106 3.28 -2.83 7.21
N ILE A 107 4.51 -2.32 7.28
CA ILE A 107 4.81 -1.19 8.14
C ILE A 107 5.80 -0.23 7.49
N GLY A 108 5.62 1.08 7.72
CA GLY A 108 6.57 2.12 7.31
C GLY A 108 6.36 2.69 5.90
N TYR A 109 5.28 2.30 5.20
CA TYR A 109 5.00 2.76 3.85
C TYR A 109 4.36 4.15 3.82
N GLY A 110 4.74 4.95 2.81
CA GLY A 110 4.24 6.31 2.57
C GLY A 110 2.73 6.44 2.38
N THR A 111 2.09 5.44 1.78
CA THR A 111 0.65 5.38 1.49
C THR A 111 0.14 3.92 1.57
N PRO A 112 -1.17 3.69 1.77
CA PRO A 112 -1.74 2.34 1.73
C PRO A 112 -1.54 1.69 0.34
N THR A 113 -1.63 2.48 -0.73
CA THR A 113 -1.34 2.04 -2.10
C THR A 113 0.09 1.54 -2.23
N ALA A 114 1.07 2.26 -1.68
CA ALA A 114 2.47 1.82 -1.75
C ALA A 114 2.69 0.49 -1.00
N ALA A 115 2.07 0.31 0.17
CA ALA A 115 2.12 -0.94 0.92
C ALA A 115 1.50 -2.10 0.13
N ALA A 116 0.27 -1.93 -0.36
CA ALA A 116 -0.42 -2.96 -1.13
C ALA A 116 0.27 -3.26 -2.47
N LYS A 117 0.88 -2.26 -3.11
CA LYS A 117 1.69 -2.45 -4.31
C LYS A 117 2.96 -3.26 -4.03
N ALA A 118 3.63 -3.00 -2.90
CA ALA A 118 4.82 -3.76 -2.51
C ALA A 118 4.49 -5.26 -2.33
N TRP A 119 3.36 -5.58 -1.69
CA TRP A 119 2.85 -6.95 -1.64
C TRP A 119 2.56 -7.53 -3.02
N GLY A 120 1.83 -6.80 -3.88
CA GLY A 120 1.47 -7.29 -5.21
C GLY A 120 2.66 -7.48 -6.14
N ASP A 121 3.71 -6.67 -6.01
CA ASP A 121 4.93 -6.74 -6.82
C ASP A 121 5.82 -7.94 -6.48
N GLU A 122 5.57 -8.63 -5.37
CA GLU A 122 6.19 -9.94 -5.10
C GLU A 122 5.91 -10.97 -6.22
N ARG A 123 4.89 -10.75 -7.06
CA ARG A 123 4.63 -11.54 -8.26
C ARG A 123 5.84 -11.73 -9.17
N ALA A 124 6.79 -10.78 -9.17
CA ALA A 124 8.01 -10.87 -9.97
C ALA A 124 8.94 -12.00 -9.49
N LYS A 125 8.80 -12.43 -8.24
CA LYS A 125 9.55 -13.53 -7.62
C LYS A 125 8.78 -14.85 -7.64
N TYR A 126 7.48 -14.85 -7.97
CA TYR A 126 6.65 -16.04 -7.90
C TYR A 126 6.87 -16.96 -9.11
N ASP A 127 7.19 -18.22 -8.83
CA ASP A 127 7.30 -19.27 -9.83
C ASP A 127 5.92 -19.90 -10.06
N PHE A 128 5.22 -19.44 -11.10
CA PHE A 128 3.88 -19.93 -11.45
C PHE A 128 3.86 -21.39 -11.93
N GLN A 129 5.01 -21.95 -12.35
CA GLN A 129 5.10 -23.35 -12.77
C GLN A 129 5.21 -24.27 -11.56
N LYS A 130 6.06 -23.90 -10.59
CA LYS A 130 6.17 -24.63 -9.32
C LYS A 130 4.91 -24.48 -8.49
N ALA A 131 4.33 -23.27 -8.47
CA ALA A 131 3.12 -22.94 -7.74
C ALA A 131 3.16 -23.45 -6.28
N VAL A 132 4.14 -22.96 -5.51
CA VAL A 132 4.34 -23.31 -4.10
C VAL A 132 4.45 -22.05 -3.25
N PHE A 133 4.20 -22.20 -1.95
CA PHE A 133 4.43 -21.13 -0.99
C PHE A 133 5.91 -20.74 -0.93
N SER A 134 6.17 -19.44 -0.78
CA SER A 134 7.45 -18.94 -0.30
C SER A 134 7.21 -17.69 0.56
N PRO A 135 8.04 -17.44 1.60
CA PRO A 135 7.96 -16.21 2.37
C PRO A 135 8.14 -14.95 1.51
N ALA A 136 8.83 -15.04 0.38
CA ALA A 136 9.09 -13.91 -0.53
C ALA A 136 7.91 -13.55 -1.45
N THR A 137 6.85 -14.37 -1.46
CA THR A 137 5.70 -14.23 -2.37
C THR A 137 4.35 -14.39 -1.69
N GLY A 138 4.35 -14.63 -0.39
CA GLY A 138 3.14 -14.96 0.38
C GLY A 138 2.10 -13.85 0.37
N HIS A 139 2.54 -12.58 0.35
CA HIS A 139 1.60 -11.46 0.33
C HIS A 139 0.92 -11.36 -1.04
N PHE A 140 1.70 -11.46 -2.12
CA PHE A 140 1.15 -11.50 -3.48
C PHE A 140 0.14 -12.63 -3.64
N THR A 141 0.51 -13.86 -3.26
CA THR A 141 -0.37 -15.02 -3.46
C THR A 141 -1.67 -14.89 -2.68
N GLN A 142 -1.66 -14.29 -1.49
CA GLN A 142 -2.89 -13.97 -0.74
C GLN A 142 -3.73 -12.91 -1.46
N MET A 143 -3.13 -11.83 -1.98
CA MET A 143 -3.87 -10.77 -2.68
C MET A 143 -4.66 -11.32 -3.88
N VAL A 144 -4.01 -12.18 -4.68
CA VAL A 144 -4.61 -12.70 -5.92
C VAL A 144 -5.34 -14.02 -5.75
N TRP A 145 -5.42 -14.54 -4.53
CA TRP A 145 -5.99 -15.86 -4.26
C TRP A 145 -7.41 -15.99 -4.82
N ARG A 146 -7.60 -16.94 -5.72
CA ARG A 146 -8.83 -17.12 -6.51
C ARG A 146 -10.08 -17.17 -5.64
N ASP A 147 -10.03 -17.96 -4.59
CA ASP A 147 -11.22 -18.27 -3.77
C ASP A 147 -11.48 -17.18 -2.71
N THR A 148 -10.56 -16.25 -2.47
CA THR A 148 -10.77 -15.11 -1.56
C THR A 148 -11.74 -14.11 -2.19
N GLN A 149 -12.75 -13.69 -1.43
CA GLN A 149 -13.85 -12.83 -1.91
C GLN A 149 -13.94 -11.51 -1.16
N LYS A 150 -13.45 -11.48 0.07
CA LYS A 150 -13.60 -10.36 0.99
C LYS A 150 -12.27 -9.94 1.57
N ILE A 151 -12.14 -8.64 1.83
CA ILE A 151 -11.02 -8.05 2.53
C ILE A 151 -11.53 -7.01 3.51
N GLY A 152 -10.88 -6.90 4.67
CA GLY A 152 -11.04 -5.76 5.55
C GLY A 152 -9.72 -5.46 6.22
N CYS A 153 -9.36 -4.19 6.29
CA CYS A 153 -8.05 -3.78 6.79
C CYS A 153 -8.18 -2.74 7.89
N ALA A 154 -7.15 -2.63 8.70
CA ALA A 154 -6.96 -1.58 9.67
C ALA A 154 -5.56 -0.97 9.55
N ARG A 155 -5.43 0.26 10.05
CA ARG A 155 -4.16 0.98 10.10
C ARG A 155 -3.98 1.64 11.45
N LYS A 156 -2.74 1.69 11.92
CA LYS A 156 -2.36 2.38 13.16
C LYS A 156 -0.99 3.01 12.99
N TYR A 157 -0.82 4.27 13.39
CA TYR A 157 0.49 4.89 13.40
C TYR A 157 1.26 4.46 14.66
N CYS A 158 2.35 3.73 14.45
CA CYS A 158 3.15 3.16 15.51
C CYS A 158 4.39 4.02 15.76
N THR A 159 4.66 4.35 17.03
CA THR A 159 5.92 4.96 17.47
C THR A 159 6.80 3.97 18.24
N SER A 160 6.24 2.83 18.68
CA SER A 160 6.95 1.76 19.38
C SER A 160 6.21 0.41 19.23
N GLY A 161 6.89 -0.67 19.62
CA GLY A 161 6.34 -2.04 19.66
C GLY A 161 6.51 -2.83 18.36
N ALA A 162 6.30 -2.21 17.20
CA ALA A 162 6.37 -2.89 15.90
C ALA A 162 7.79 -2.93 15.27
N GLY A 163 8.84 -2.57 16.02
CA GLY A 163 10.24 -2.54 15.56
C GLY A 163 10.63 -1.30 14.75
N ILE A 164 9.70 -0.71 13.99
CA ILE A 164 9.91 0.57 13.29
C ILE A 164 8.77 1.57 13.55
N LYS A 165 9.06 2.87 13.42
CA LYS A 165 8.07 3.95 13.48
C LYS A 165 7.39 4.11 12.11
N GLY A 166 6.07 4.16 12.08
CA GLY A 166 5.30 4.37 10.85
C GLY A 166 3.89 3.81 10.90
N TRP A 167 3.16 3.95 9.79
CA TRP A 167 1.86 3.30 9.62
C TRP A 167 2.03 1.79 9.53
N TYR A 168 1.40 1.08 10.45
CA TYR A 168 1.23 -0.37 10.44
C TYR A 168 -0.15 -0.69 9.85
N LEU A 169 -0.13 -1.35 8.70
CA LEU A 169 -1.26 -1.85 7.96
C LEU A 169 -1.41 -3.36 8.20
N ALA A 170 -2.61 -3.76 8.61
CA ALA A 170 -3.03 -5.16 8.67
C ALA A 170 -4.27 -5.34 7.79
N CYS A 171 -4.25 -6.34 6.92
CA CYS A 171 -5.37 -6.71 6.05
C CYS A 171 -5.75 -8.16 6.27
N GLU A 172 -7.03 -8.40 6.51
CA GLU A 172 -7.62 -9.72 6.72
C GLU A 172 -8.43 -10.14 5.49
N TYR A 173 -8.34 -11.40 5.11
CA TYR A 173 -8.89 -11.95 3.86
C TYR A 173 -9.79 -13.16 4.13
N PHE A 174 -10.94 -13.21 3.46
CA PHE A 174 -11.86 -14.36 3.58
C PHE A 174 -12.49 -14.78 2.24
N PRO A 175 -12.59 -16.10 1.96
CA PRO A 175 -11.82 -17.19 2.58
C PRO A 175 -10.31 -16.96 2.54
N ARG A 176 -9.56 -17.57 3.47
CA ARG A 176 -8.10 -17.41 3.54
C ARG A 176 -7.40 -18.04 2.33
N GLY A 177 -6.33 -17.39 1.89
CA GLY A 177 -5.45 -17.89 0.84
C GLY A 177 -4.30 -18.73 1.39
N ASN A 178 -3.28 -18.92 0.55
CA ASN A 178 -2.03 -19.58 0.89
C ASN A 178 -2.19 -20.99 1.48
N ILE A 179 -3.24 -21.71 1.09
CA ILE A 179 -3.45 -23.10 1.52
C ILE A 179 -2.43 -24.00 0.80
N ILE A 180 -1.59 -24.68 1.59
CA ILE A 180 -0.59 -25.62 1.09
C ILE A 180 -1.27 -26.68 0.22
N GLY A 181 -0.67 -26.96 -0.95
CA GLY A 181 -1.23 -27.89 -1.95
C GLY A 181 -2.30 -27.30 -2.88
N ARG A 182 -2.75 -26.04 -2.67
CA ARG A 182 -3.82 -25.42 -3.48
C ARG A 182 -3.35 -24.27 -4.37
N PHE A 183 -2.06 -23.94 -4.38
CA PHE A 183 -1.50 -22.79 -5.09
C PHE A 183 -1.68 -22.84 -6.61
N LYS A 184 -1.60 -24.02 -7.23
CA LYS A 184 -1.85 -24.20 -8.67
C LYS A 184 -3.25 -23.72 -9.09
N ASP A 185 -4.22 -23.85 -8.19
CA ASP A 185 -5.60 -23.41 -8.39
C ASP A 185 -5.87 -22.00 -7.87
N GLY A 186 -5.24 -21.65 -6.74
CA GLY A 186 -5.41 -20.37 -6.06
C GLY A 186 -4.70 -19.20 -6.74
N VAL A 187 -3.60 -19.44 -7.47
CA VAL A 187 -2.77 -18.38 -8.06
C VAL A 187 -2.57 -18.64 -9.54
N LYS A 188 -3.14 -17.78 -10.38
CA LYS A 188 -3.05 -17.88 -11.84
C LYS A 188 -2.15 -16.77 -12.39
N ILE A 189 -1.45 -17.07 -13.48
CA ILE A 189 -0.60 -16.08 -14.15
C ILE A 189 -1.44 -14.98 -14.83
N GLY A 190 -2.60 -15.34 -15.37
CA GLY A 190 -3.51 -14.40 -16.04
C GLY A 190 -2.86 -13.69 -17.23
N THR A 191 -3.03 -12.37 -17.30
CA THR A 191 -2.44 -11.49 -18.32
C THR A 191 -1.09 -10.90 -17.91
N TYR A 192 -0.60 -11.21 -16.71
CA TYR A 192 0.72 -10.76 -16.25
C TYR A 192 1.84 -11.35 -17.12
N LYS A 193 2.74 -10.47 -17.57
CA LYS A 193 3.95 -10.84 -18.30
C LYS A 193 5.15 -10.62 -17.38
N PRO A 194 5.79 -11.69 -16.87
CA PRO A 194 7.00 -11.55 -16.08
C PRO A 194 8.10 -10.85 -16.89
N PRO A 195 8.93 -9.99 -16.25
CA PRO A 195 10.10 -9.46 -16.93
C PRO A 195 10.99 -10.61 -17.41
N LYS A 196 11.56 -10.48 -18.62
CA LYS A 196 12.55 -11.44 -19.11
C LYS A 196 13.73 -11.43 -18.13
N LYS A 197 14.09 -12.59 -17.59
CA LYS A 197 15.36 -12.74 -16.89
C LYS A 197 16.45 -12.60 -17.95
N ILE A 198 17.27 -11.57 -17.82
CA ILE A 198 18.49 -11.37 -18.62
C ILE A 198 19.53 -12.36 -18.11
#